data_AF-A0A416EGH5-F1
#
_entry.id   AF-A0A416EGH5-F1
#
_cell.length_a   1.000
_cell.length_b   1.000
_cell.length_c   1.000
_cell.angle_alpha   90.00
_cell.angle_beta   90.00
_cell.angle_gamma   90.00
#
_symmetry.space_group_name_H-M   'P 1'
#
loop_
_entity.id
_entity.type
_entity.pdbx_description
1 polymer ?
#
loop_
_entity_poly.entity_id
_entity_poly.type
_entity_poly.pdbx_seq_one_letter_code
_entity_poly.pdbx_strand_id
1 'polypeptide(L)'
;MKDYRFDREYMECVSDILEHPVFNRLDEFTQHAGSSRRDHCIQVSYLAYTICKKRGLDYVSAARAGLLHDLFLYDWKDVYRRFGGLYHGFDHPKAALENAEKYFELNEKERNIILRHMFPLTLIPPRYAEGLVINYADERCCAAEVFSVMRAKMQDRYRRLAVKAQSARG
;
A
#
# COMPACT_ATOMS: atom_id res chain seq x y z
N MET A 1 -12.85 -2.45 -8.20
CA MET A 1 -13.06 -1.45 -7.13
C MET A 1 -13.84 -0.30 -7.75
N LYS A 2 -14.74 0.38 -7.01
CA LYS A 2 -15.28 1.66 -7.51
C LYS A 2 -14.10 2.61 -7.74
N ASP A 3 -14.19 3.45 -8.75
CA ASP A 3 -13.17 4.46 -9.00
C ASP A 3 -13.26 5.52 -7.91
N TYR A 4 -12.24 5.57 -7.05
CA TYR A 4 -12.19 6.42 -5.85
C TYR A 4 -12.31 7.91 -6.20
N ARG A 5 -11.96 8.30 -7.43
CA ARG A 5 -12.01 9.70 -7.91
C ARG A 5 -13.44 10.25 -7.96
N PHE A 6 -14.45 9.38 -8.04
CA PHE A 6 -15.86 9.77 -8.02
C PHE A 6 -16.50 9.64 -6.63
N ASP A 7 -15.75 9.20 -5.62
CA ASP A 7 -16.20 9.14 -4.22
C ASP A 7 -15.86 10.47 -3.53
N ARG A 8 -16.82 11.41 -3.59
CA ARG A 8 -16.61 12.77 -3.11
C ARG A 8 -16.18 12.84 -1.64
N GLU A 9 -16.81 12.07 -0.77
CA GLU A 9 -16.49 12.07 0.66
C GLU A 9 -15.07 11.51 0.91
N TYR A 10 -14.65 10.48 0.16
CA TYR A 10 -13.28 10.01 0.23
C TYR A 10 -12.31 11.12 -0.21
N MET A 11 -12.55 11.76 -1.35
CA MET A 11 -11.69 12.83 -1.87
C MET A 11 -11.61 14.05 -0.93
N GLU A 12 -12.71 14.37 -0.23
CA GLU A 12 -12.72 15.41 0.82
C GLU A 12 -11.79 15.05 2.00
N CYS A 13 -11.58 13.75 2.29
CA CYS A 13 -10.67 13.32 3.35
C CYS A 13 -9.18 13.41 2.97
N VAL A 14 -8.86 13.26 1.69
CA VAL A 14 -7.48 12.92 1.26
C VAL A 14 -6.90 13.75 0.11
N SER A 15 -7.65 14.67 -0.48
CA SER A 15 -7.19 15.49 -1.61
C SER A 15 -5.90 16.26 -1.29
N ASP A 16 -5.78 16.78 -0.07
CA ASP A 16 -4.56 17.43 0.43
C ASP A 16 -3.33 16.52 0.35
N ILE A 17 -3.48 15.21 0.62
CA ILE A 17 -2.40 14.23 0.54
C ILE A 17 -2.15 13.82 -0.91
N LEU A 18 -3.21 13.51 -1.68
CA LEU A 18 -3.11 13.01 -3.06
C LEU A 18 -2.48 14.02 -4.02
N GLU A 19 -2.69 15.32 -3.76
CA GLU A 19 -2.17 16.41 -4.59
C GLU A 19 -0.78 16.86 -4.14
N HIS A 20 -0.33 16.45 -2.95
CA HIS A 20 0.95 16.90 -2.41
C HIS A 20 2.14 16.27 -3.17
N PRO A 21 3.15 17.06 -3.59
CA PRO A 21 4.29 16.55 -4.35
C PRO A 21 5.04 15.41 -3.65
N VAL A 22 5.15 15.44 -2.32
CA VAL A 22 5.84 14.37 -1.57
C VAL A 22 5.17 13.02 -1.70
N PHE A 23 3.84 12.99 -1.77
CA PHE A 23 3.09 11.75 -1.92
C PHE A 23 3.19 11.24 -3.35
N ASN A 24 3.18 12.15 -4.34
CA ASN A 24 3.37 11.79 -5.75
C ASN A 24 4.75 11.20 -6.05
N ARG A 25 5.79 11.53 -5.26
CA ARG A 25 7.10 10.85 -5.36
C ARG A 25 7.05 9.35 -5.10
N LEU A 26 5.97 8.84 -4.49
CA LEU A 26 5.77 7.39 -4.35
C LEU A 26 5.62 6.67 -5.71
N ASP A 27 5.39 7.40 -6.82
CA ASP A 27 5.42 6.85 -8.17
C ASP A 27 6.82 6.39 -8.63
N GLU A 28 7.88 6.98 -8.05
CA GLU A 28 9.27 6.63 -8.37
C GLU A 28 9.67 5.27 -7.78
N PHE A 29 8.94 4.80 -6.78
CA PHE A 29 9.27 3.57 -6.06
C PHE A 29 8.34 2.44 -6.46
N THR A 30 8.91 1.37 -7.00
CA THR A 30 8.14 0.18 -7.35
C THR A 30 7.74 -0.59 -6.09
N GLN A 31 6.44 -0.89 -5.97
CA GLN A 31 5.94 -1.87 -5.00
C GLN A 31 6.07 -3.29 -5.58
N HIS A 32 5.06 -4.14 -5.43
CA HIS A 32 5.08 -5.48 -6.01
C HIS A 32 4.85 -5.43 -7.52
N ALA A 33 5.91 -5.73 -8.27
CA ALA A 33 5.86 -6.17 -9.66
C ALA A 33 5.16 -5.25 -10.68
N GLY A 34 5.39 -3.94 -10.53
CA GLY A 34 5.12 -2.94 -11.56
C GLY A 34 4.09 -1.90 -11.17
N SER A 35 3.34 -2.09 -10.07
CA SER A 35 2.62 -1.00 -9.43
C SER A 35 3.59 -0.05 -8.73
N SER A 36 3.28 1.24 -8.71
CA SER A 36 3.98 2.16 -7.84
C SER A 36 3.52 2.00 -6.40
N ARG A 37 4.36 2.44 -5.45
CA ARG A 37 3.95 2.50 -4.03
C ARG A 37 2.75 3.43 -3.85
N ARG A 38 2.66 4.49 -4.67
CA ARG A 38 1.51 5.39 -4.68
C ARG A 38 0.20 4.66 -4.97
N ASP A 39 0.18 3.85 -6.04
CA ASP A 39 -1.00 3.07 -6.43
C ASP A 39 -1.42 2.09 -5.33
N HIS A 40 -0.44 1.45 -4.70
CA HIS A 40 -0.67 0.56 -3.57
C HIS A 40 -1.32 1.29 -2.39
N CYS A 41 -0.74 2.41 -1.94
CA CYS A 41 -1.30 3.22 -0.85
C CYS A 41 -2.72 3.69 -1.14
N ILE A 42 -3.01 4.11 -2.38
CA ILE A 42 -4.37 4.52 -2.80
C ILE A 42 -5.36 3.35 -2.68
N GLN A 43 -4.98 2.15 -3.09
CA GLN A 43 -5.83 0.98 -3.01
C GLN A 43 -6.13 0.57 -1.56
N VAL A 44 -5.10 0.55 -0.71
CA VAL A 44 -5.21 0.25 0.72
C VAL A 44 -6.09 1.29 1.41
N SER A 45 -5.81 2.57 1.18
CA SER A 45 -6.59 3.69 1.73
C SER A 45 -8.07 3.59 1.37
N TYR A 46 -8.39 3.44 0.07
CA TYR A 46 -9.78 3.41 -0.36
C TYR A 46 -10.51 2.17 0.17
N LEU A 47 -9.86 1.01 0.18
CA LEU A 47 -10.45 -0.20 0.75
C LEU A 47 -10.73 -0.03 2.26
N ALA A 48 -9.76 0.46 3.02
CA ALA A 48 -9.91 0.69 4.46
C ALA A 48 -11.00 1.72 4.77
N TYR A 49 -11.00 2.86 4.06
CA TYR A 49 -12.07 3.87 4.12
C TYR A 49 -13.45 3.22 3.94
N THR A 50 -13.65 2.43 2.88
CA THR A 50 -14.97 1.82 2.64
C THR A 50 -15.40 0.84 3.72
N ILE A 51 -14.45 0.08 4.29
CA ILE A 51 -14.72 -0.87 5.38
C ILE A 51 -15.06 -0.11 6.66
N CYS A 52 -14.24 0.87 7.05
CA CYS A 52 -14.45 1.68 8.24
C CYS A 52 -15.77 2.44 8.18
N LYS A 53 -16.08 3.05 7.03
CA LYS A 53 -17.35 3.75 6.82
C LYS A 53 -18.55 2.84 6.99
N LYS A 54 -18.51 1.63 6.40
CA LYS A 54 -19.59 0.63 6.56
C LYS A 54 -19.75 0.12 7.99
N ARG A 55 -18.68 0.16 8.78
CA ARG A 55 -18.66 -0.30 10.18
C ARG A 55 -18.89 0.82 11.20
N GLY A 56 -19.13 2.06 10.75
CA GLY A 56 -19.28 3.21 11.64
C GLY A 56 -18.00 3.58 12.41
N LEU A 57 -16.84 3.21 11.88
CA LEU A 57 -15.52 3.58 12.41
C LEU A 57 -15.07 4.94 11.84
N ASP A 58 -13.98 5.47 12.37
CA ASP A 58 -13.37 6.72 11.89
C ASP A 58 -12.70 6.52 10.52
N TYR A 59 -13.53 6.61 9.48
CA TYR A 59 -13.14 6.41 8.10
C TYR A 59 -12.22 7.53 7.58
N VAL A 60 -12.23 8.72 8.20
CA VAL A 60 -11.36 9.84 7.83
C VAL A 60 -9.93 9.50 8.20
N SER A 61 -9.69 9.13 9.47
CA SER A 61 -8.37 8.69 9.93
C SER A 61 -7.89 7.45 9.17
N ALA A 62 -8.79 6.51 8.84
CA ALA A 62 -8.44 5.33 8.05
C ALA A 62 -8.01 5.70 6.62
N ALA A 63 -8.73 6.61 5.95
CA ALA A 63 -8.37 7.06 4.61
C ALA A 63 -6.99 7.74 4.61
N ARG A 64 -6.78 8.69 5.51
CA ARG A 64 -5.54 9.47 5.60
C ARG A 64 -4.35 8.60 5.97
N ALA A 65 -4.47 7.82 7.05
CA ALA A 65 -3.41 6.89 7.47
C ALA A 65 -3.13 5.82 6.42
N GLY A 66 -4.14 5.36 5.68
CA GLY A 66 -3.98 4.41 4.59
C GLY A 66 -3.18 4.95 3.40
N LEU A 67 -3.24 6.25 3.11
CA LEU A 67 -2.32 6.83 2.11
C LEU A 67 -0.90 6.93 2.65
N LEU A 68 -0.76 7.24 3.94
CA LEU A 68 0.53 7.60 4.53
C LEU A 68 1.30 6.41 5.14
N HIS A 69 0.68 5.23 5.27
CA HIS A 69 1.28 4.08 5.95
C HIS A 69 2.65 3.69 5.37
N ASP A 70 2.80 3.84 4.05
CA ASP A 70 3.96 3.47 3.26
C ASP A 70 4.73 4.69 2.71
N LEU A 71 4.59 5.87 3.35
CA LEU A 71 5.29 7.11 2.95
C LEU A 71 6.79 7.10 3.34
N PHE A 72 7.52 6.08 2.93
CA PHE A 72 8.98 6.07 2.98
C PHE A 72 9.55 6.35 1.60
N LEU A 73 10.50 7.29 1.52
CA LEU A 73 11.01 7.83 0.25
C LEU A 73 12.34 7.19 -0.18
N TYR A 74 12.46 5.88 -0.01
CA TYR A 74 13.62 5.09 -0.43
C TYR A 74 13.21 3.78 -1.11
N ASP A 75 14.12 3.18 -1.88
CA ASP A 75 13.93 1.85 -2.48
C ASP A 75 14.29 0.76 -1.46
N TRP A 76 13.29 -0.01 -1.03
CA TRP A 76 13.46 -1.10 -0.09
C TRP A 76 14.29 -2.26 -0.67
N LYS A 77 14.36 -2.40 -2.00
CA LYS A 77 15.17 -3.44 -2.64
C LYS A 77 16.66 -3.19 -2.42
N ASP A 78 17.08 -1.94 -2.32
CA ASP A 78 18.46 -1.58 -2.00
C ASP A 78 18.76 -1.88 -0.53
N VAL A 79 17.82 -1.61 0.37
CA VAL A 79 17.92 -1.97 1.80
C VAL A 79 17.97 -3.50 1.97
N TYR A 80 17.08 -4.24 1.31
CA TYR A 80 17.04 -5.69 1.31
C TYR A 80 18.37 -6.28 0.84
N ARG A 81 18.92 -5.77 -0.27
CA ARG A 81 20.20 -6.22 -0.83
C ARG A 81 21.39 -5.94 0.09
N ARG A 82 21.35 -4.85 0.86
CA ARG A 82 22.47 -4.41 1.72
C ARG A 82 22.43 -4.99 3.13
N PHE A 83 21.25 -5.14 3.72
CA PHE A 83 21.09 -5.42 5.16
C PHE A 83 20.16 -6.61 5.46
N GLY A 84 19.52 -7.20 4.44
CA GLY A 84 18.52 -8.27 4.61
C GLY A 84 17.11 -7.75 4.91
N GLY A 85 16.09 -8.52 4.54
CA GLY A 85 14.69 -8.07 4.54
C GLY A 85 14.03 -7.83 5.89
N LEU A 86 14.56 -8.41 6.97
CA LEU A 86 13.98 -8.26 8.32
C LEU A 86 14.09 -6.81 8.83
N TYR A 87 15.16 -6.08 8.50
CA TYR A 87 15.35 -4.69 8.93
C TYR A 87 14.30 -3.75 8.34
N HIS A 88 13.91 -3.99 7.09
CA HIS A 88 12.94 -3.12 6.43
C HIS A 88 11.58 -3.15 7.13
N GLY A 89 11.10 -4.32 7.57
CA GLY A 89 9.79 -4.47 8.23
C GLY A 89 9.63 -3.70 9.55
N PHE A 90 10.73 -3.40 10.25
CA PHE A 90 10.70 -2.66 11.53
C PHE A 90 10.98 -1.17 11.38
N ASP A 91 11.73 -0.78 10.33
CA ASP A 91 12.19 0.60 10.16
C ASP A 91 11.29 1.41 9.23
N HIS A 92 10.61 0.80 8.26
CA HIS A 92 9.74 1.58 7.36
C HIS A 92 8.50 2.16 8.05
N PRO A 93 7.83 1.54 9.05
CA PRO A 93 6.71 2.21 9.72
C PRO A 93 7.15 3.47 10.46
N LYS A 94 8.38 3.46 10.99
CA LYS A 94 8.99 4.65 11.62
C LYS A 94 9.32 5.71 10.58
N ALA A 95 10.00 5.32 9.49
CA ALA A 95 10.34 6.25 8.42
C ALA A 95 9.09 6.85 7.74
N ALA A 96 8.04 6.05 7.58
CA ALA A 96 6.75 6.51 7.06
C ALA A 96 6.09 7.51 8.01
N LEU A 97 6.08 7.21 9.32
CA LEU A 97 5.57 8.14 10.33
C LEU A 97 6.35 9.45 10.35
N GLU A 98 7.68 9.39 10.37
CA GLU A 98 8.55 10.58 10.37
C GLU A 98 8.30 11.48 9.16
N ASN A 99 8.17 10.88 7.95
CA ASN A 99 7.82 11.65 6.76
C ASN A 99 6.39 12.20 6.84
N ALA A 100 5.43 11.39 7.30
CA ALA A 100 4.05 11.83 7.42
C ALA A 100 3.92 13.02 8.38
N GLU A 101 4.57 12.98 9.55
CA GLU A 101 4.60 14.09 10.52
C GLU A 101 5.34 15.32 10.00
N LYS A 102 6.33 15.14 9.13
CA LYS A 102 7.08 16.24 8.52
C LYS A 102 6.27 17.03 7.51
N TYR A 103 5.41 16.37 6.74
CA TYR A 103 4.70 16.99 5.60
C TYR A 103 3.20 17.19 5.82
N PHE A 104 2.60 16.53 6.80
CA PHE A 104 1.16 16.57 7.03
C PHE A 104 0.82 16.70 8.51
N GLU A 105 -0.32 17.33 8.79
CA GLU A 105 -0.90 17.28 10.12
C GLU A 105 -1.58 15.94 10.35
N LEU A 106 -1.15 15.26 11.42
CA LEU A 106 -1.71 13.99 11.84
C LEU A 106 -2.42 14.12 13.17
N ASN A 107 -3.40 13.26 13.42
CA ASN A 107 -3.98 13.02 14.74
C ASN A 107 -3.32 11.81 15.44
N GLU A 108 -3.67 11.53 16.70
CA GLU A 108 -3.07 10.43 17.47
C GLU A 108 -3.34 9.05 16.82
N LYS A 109 -4.53 8.88 16.25
CA LYS A 109 -4.97 7.63 15.62
C LYS A 109 -4.21 7.35 14.35
N GLU A 110 -4.07 8.33 13.47
CA GLU A 110 -3.31 8.23 12.23
C GLU A 110 -1.84 7.86 12.50
N ARG A 111 -1.19 8.53 13.46
CA ARG A 111 0.18 8.20 13.88
C ARG A 111 0.29 6.75 14.34
N ASN A 112 -0.66 6.29 15.16
CA ASN A 112 -0.66 4.92 15.67
C ASN A 112 -0.84 3.88 14.57
N ILE A 113 -1.73 4.15 13.62
CA ILE A 113 -1.97 3.29 12.47
C ILE A 113 -0.70 3.19 11.63
N ILE A 114 -0.11 4.33 11.23
CA ILE A 114 1.11 4.37 10.42
C ILE A 114 2.25 3.64 11.13
N LEU A 115 2.41 3.81 12.44
CA LEU A 115 3.49 3.13 13.18
C LEU A 115 3.31 1.61 13.28
N ARG A 116 2.08 1.09 13.21
CA ARG A 116 1.73 -0.30 13.55
C ARG A 116 1.07 -1.07 12.40
N HIS A 117 1.12 -0.53 11.18
CA HIS A 117 0.42 -1.10 10.03
C HIS A 117 0.97 -2.46 9.58
N MET A 118 2.17 -2.83 10.05
CA MET A 118 2.83 -4.10 9.74
C MET A 118 2.48 -5.25 10.67
N PHE A 119 1.53 -5.13 11.60
CA PHE A 119 1.13 -6.28 12.42
C PHE A 119 0.45 -7.36 11.54
N PRO A 120 0.82 -8.65 11.64
CA PRO A 120 1.55 -9.28 12.76
C PRO A 120 3.07 -9.39 12.62
N LEU A 121 3.69 -8.86 11.55
CA LEU A 121 5.15 -8.82 11.43
C LEU A 121 5.76 -7.96 12.55
N THR A 122 5.17 -6.81 12.86
CA THR A 122 5.44 -6.10 14.11
C THR A 122 4.61 -6.71 15.23
N LEU A 123 5.24 -7.10 16.33
CA LEU A 123 4.58 -7.79 17.45
C LEU A 123 3.50 -6.97 18.17
N ILE A 124 3.53 -5.65 18.03
CA ILE A 124 2.60 -4.74 18.71
C ILE A 124 1.42 -4.44 17.79
N PRO A 125 0.19 -4.85 18.12
CA PRO A 125 -0.98 -4.57 17.28
C PRO A 125 -1.37 -3.09 17.32
N PRO A 126 -2.07 -2.59 16.29
CA PRO A 126 -2.72 -1.28 16.32
C PRO A 126 -3.64 -1.12 17.54
N ARG A 127 -3.63 0.07 18.14
CA ARG A 127 -4.51 0.39 19.29
C ARG A 127 -5.96 0.56 18.86
N TYR A 128 -6.17 0.97 17.61
CA TYR A 128 -7.45 1.35 17.03
C TYR A 128 -7.94 0.31 16.02
N ALA A 129 -9.26 0.10 15.95
CA ALA A 129 -9.86 -0.88 15.05
C ALA A 129 -9.59 -0.55 13.58
N GLU A 130 -9.53 0.73 13.25
CA GLU A 130 -9.14 1.25 11.93
C GLU A 130 -7.75 0.77 11.53
N GLY A 131 -6.82 0.65 12.47
CA GLY A 131 -5.49 0.10 12.20
C GLY A 131 -5.53 -1.37 11.84
N LEU A 132 -6.37 -2.18 12.49
CA LEU A 132 -6.55 -3.58 12.10
C LEU A 132 -7.17 -3.71 10.71
N VAL A 133 -8.05 -2.78 10.33
CA VAL A 133 -8.62 -2.71 8.98
C VAL A 133 -7.54 -2.36 7.96
N ILE A 134 -6.61 -1.45 8.30
CA ILE A 134 -5.49 -1.07 7.44
C ILE A 134 -4.56 -2.25 7.20
N ASN A 135 -4.13 -2.99 8.23
CA ASN A 135 -3.27 -4.17 8.06
C ASN A 135 -3.91 -5.19 7.12
N TYR A 136 -5.20 -5.44 7.32
CA TYR A 136 -5.95 -6.35 6.46
C TYR A 136 -6.06 -5.83 5.02
N ALA A 137 -6.28 -4.53 4.83
CA ALA A 137 -6.36 -3.93 3.50
C ALA A 137 -5.01 -4.01 2.77
N ASP A 138 -3.93 -3.69 3.47
CA ASP A 138 -2.55 -3.82 3.00
C ASP A 138 -2.22 -5.24 2.58
N GLU A 139 -2.39 -6.21 3.48
CA GLU A 139 -2.12 -7.63 3.19
C GLU A 139 -2.92 -8.13 1.97
N ARG A 140 -4.18 -7.69 1.84
CA ARG A 140 -5.00 -8.05 0.68
C ARG A 140 -4.57 -7.40 -0.61
N CYS A 141 -4.20 -6.12 -0.59
CA CYS A 141 -3.68 -5.42 -1.76
C CYS A 141 -2.36 -6.04 -2.20
N CYS A 142 -1.44 -6.28 -1.27
CA CYS A 142 -0.18 -6.97 -1.51
C CYS A 142 -0.39 -8.36 -2.13
N ALA A 143 -1.29 -9.18 -1.56
CA ALA A 143 -1.61 -10.50 -2.11
C ALA A 143 -2.19 -10.39 -3.54
N ALA A 144 -3.14 -9.48 -3.79
CA ALA A 144 -3.75 -9.29 -5.10
C ALA A 144 -2.71 -8.86 -6.16
N GLU A 145 -1.78 -7.99 -5.79
CA GLU A 145 -0.65 -7.59 -6.63
C GLU A 145 0.21 -8.81 -6.99
N VAL A 146 0.62 -9.62 -6.01
CA VAL A 146 1.42 -10.83 -6.24
C VAL A 146 0.68 -11.84 -7.13
N PHE A 147 -0.61 -12.08 -6.90
CA PHE A 147 -1.41 -13.01 -7.72
C PHE A 147 -1.54 -12.54 -9.17
N SER A 148 -1.72 -11.23 -9.40
CA SER A 148 -1.75 -10.64 -10.75
C SER A 148 -0.48 -10.99 -11.54
N VAL A 149 0.67 -10.95 -10.86
CA VAL A 149 1.98 -11.22 -11.43
C VAL A 149 2.17 -12.69 -11.76
N MET A 150 1.81 -13.58 -10.82
CA MET A 150 1.87 -15.01 -11.05
C MET A 150 1.02 -15.40 -12.26
N ARG A 151 -0.18 -14.81 -12.38
CA ARG A 151 -1.06 -15.01 -13.54
C ARG A 151 -0.43 -14.51 -14.84
N ALA A 152 0.14 -13.30 -14.85
CA ALA A 152 0.80 -12.75 -16.05
C ALA A 152 1.98 -13.61 -16.51
N LYS A 153 2.83 -14.07 -15.58
CA LYS A 153 3.95 -14.98 -15.87
C LYS A 153 3.48 -16.33 -16.42
N MET A 154 2.39 -16.90 -15.86
CA MET A 154 1.81 -18.13 -16.38
C MET A 154 1.25 -17.96 -17.80
N GLN A 155 0.58 -16.85 -18.08
CA GLN A 155 0.07 -16.54 -19.42
C GLN A 155 1.19 -16.38 -20.45
N ASP A 156 2.26 -15.67 -20.11
CA ASP A 156 3.42 -15.52 -20.99
C ASP A 156 4.12 -16.86 -21.25
N ARG A 157 4.31 -17.68 -20.21
CA ARG A 157 4.84 -19.05 -20.36
C ARG A 157 3.98 -19.91 -21.29
N TYR A 158 2.65 -19.86 -21.14
CA TYR A 158 1.72 -20.59 -22.01
C TYR A 158 1.81 -20.11 -23.46
N ARG A 159 1.86 -18.79 -23.70
CA ARG A 159 2.03 -18.21 -25.04
C ARG A 159 3.34 -18.69 -25.70
N ARG A 160 4.46 -18.66 -24.99
CA ARG A 160 5.77 -19.13 -25.51
C ARG A 160 5.75 -20.61 -25.88
N LEU A 161 5.11 -21.45 -25.05
CA LEU A 161 4.96 -22.89 -25.34
C LEU A 161 4.08 -23.12 -26.57
N ALA A 162 2.98 -22.38 -26.71
CA ALA A 162 2.08 -22.48 -27.87
C ALA A 162 2.79 -22.09 -29.18
N VAL A 163 3.56 -21.00 -29.19
CA VAL A 163 4.38 -20.58 -30.35
C VAL A 163 5.40 -21.66 -30.70
N LYS A 164 6.14 -22.19 -29.72
CA LYS A 164 7.13 -23.26 -29.95
C LYS A 164 6.50 -24.53 -30.51
N ALA A 165 5.30 -24.89 -30.05
CA ALA A 165 4.57 -26.05 -30.55
C ALA A 165 4.05 -25.86 -31.99
N GLN A 166 3.73 -24.64 -32.40
CA GLN A 166 3.36 -24.31 -33.78
C GLN A 166 4.57 -24.36 -34.72
N SER A 167 5.71 -23.80 -34.30
CA SER A 167 6.95 -23.83 -35.10
C SER A 167 7.57 -25.21 -35.25
N ALA A 168 7.23 -26.18 -34.39
CA ALA A 168 7.71 -27.56 -34.49
C ALA A 168 6.83 -28.47 -35.38
N ARG A 169 5.70 -27.94 -35.90
CA ARG A 169 4.76 -28.67 -36.77
C ARG A 169 4.80 -28.23 -38.24
N GLY A 170 5.64 -27.27 -38.59
CA GLY A 170 5.90 -26.82 -39.97
C GLY A 170 7.34 -27.10 -40.34
#